data_AF-A0A6C0IPM8-F1
#
_entry.id   AF-A0A6C0IPM8-F1
#
_cell.length_a   1.000
_cell.length_b   1.000
_cell.length_c   1.000
_cell.angle_alpha   90.00
_cell.angle_beta   90.00
_cell.angle_gamma   90.00
#
_symmetry.space_group_name_H-M   'P 1'
#
loop_
_entity.id
_entity.type
_entity.pdbx_description
1 polymer ?
#
loop_
_entity_poly.entity_id
_entity_poly.type
_entity_poly.pdbx_seq_one_letter_code
_entity_poly.pdbx_strand_id
1 'polypeptide(L)'
;MDNLATRKERQDMIVEPLHVMVHLALLNYCPIGTKISISDNTLHLQKPSYVQGVLRWWSNDSKDDLYYLFHAIRRYYLWYKNTKDLKYNYILENSIKGIGKLIITYQSCKNTAITHSLSLYKNILEMEQPDLFRETSENVITMDNVFKGVTDLYSKHQIFVIFNTLKILETETNAEYINQYLTSLESFFVPLNVEIRSWIHTNLSC
;
A
#
# COMPACT_ATOMS: atom_id res chain seq x y z
N MET A 1 7.51 -13.72 -28.41
CA MET A 1 7.11 -14.20 -27.08
C MET A 1 7.41 -13.17 -25.98
N ASP A 2 8.20 -12.12 -26.24
CA ASP A 2 8.52 -11.02 -25.28
C ASP A 2 7.36 -10.05 -24.96
N ASN A 3 6.27 -10.04 -25.73
CA ASN A 3 5.15 -9.10 -25.54
C ASN A 3 4.14 -9.52 -24.45
N LEU A 4 4.12 -10.81 -24.05
CA LEU A 4 3.21 -11.27 -22.98
C LEU A 4 3.81 -11.07 -21.58
N ALA A 5 5.12 -11.31 -21.44
CA ALA A 5 5.82 -11.11 -20.17
C ALA A 5 5.81 -9.63 -19.74
N THR A 6 6.11 -8.73 -20.68
CA THR A 6 6.07 -7.27 -20.45
C THR A 6 4.66 -6.73 -20.19
N ARG A 7 3.60 -7.36 -20.74
CA ARG A 7 2.21 -7.01 -20.42
C ARG A 7 1.79 -7.49 -19.04
N LYS A 8 2.16 -8.70 -18.66
CA LYS A 8 1.92 -9.25 -17.32
C LYS A 8 2.63 -8.40 -16.25
N GLU A 9 3.90 -8.05 -16.47
CA GLU A 9 4.66 -7.14 -15.60
C GLU A 9 4.02 -5.75 -15.48
N ARG A 10 3.43 -5.21 -16.56
CA ARG A 10 2.69 -3.93 -16.52
C ARG A 10 1.36 -4.04 -15.78
N GLN A 11 0.68 -5.18 -15.85
CA GLN A 11 -0.56 -5.43 -15.12
C GLN A 11 -0.30 -5.69 -13.62
N ASP A 12 0.84 -6.30 -13.27
CA ASP A 12 1.28 -6.51 -11.88
C ASP A 12 1.84 -5.21 -11.23
N MET A 13 2.15 -4.19 -12.04
CA MET A 13 2.53 -2.83 -11.59
C MET A 13 1.35 -2.02 -11.03
N ILE A 14 0.15 -2.59 -11.02
CA ILE A 14 -1.11 -1.89 -10.80
C ILE A 14 -1.59 -2.21 -9.40
N VAL A 15 -0.90 -1.64 -8.44
CA VAL A 15 -1.32 -1.71 -7.04
C VAL A 15 -2.30 -0.58 -6.76
N GLU A 16 -3.45 -0.93 -6.18
CA GLU A 16 -4.49 0.04 -5.83
C GLU A 16 -4.00 0.97 -4.69
N PRO A 17 -3.98 2.29 -4.91
CA PRO A 17 -3.34 3.23 -3.99
C PRO A 17 -3.98 3.29 -2.59
N LEU A 18 -5.32 3.25 -2.49
CA LEU A 18 -5.98 3.34 -1.18
C LEU A 18 -5.71 2.08 -0.34
N HIS A 19 -5.74 0.91 -0.96
CA HIS A 19 -5.43 -0.38 -0.36
C HIS A 19 -4.03 -0.37 0.26
N VAL A 20 -3.05 0.14 -0.49
CA VAL A 20 -1.67 0.31 -0.02
C VAL A 20 -1.62 1.22 1.20
N MET A 21 -2.28 2.37 1.15
CA MET A 21 -2.30 3.29 2.28
C MET A 21 -2.96 2.67 3.51
N VAL A 22 -4.04 1.92 3.34
CA VAL A 22 -4.69 1.23 4.48
C VAL A 22 -3.77 0.17 5.06
N HIS A 23 -3.07 -0.63 4.25
CA HIS A 23 -2.12 -1.62 4.78
C HIS A 23 -0.92 -0.97 5.48
N LEU A 24 -0.43 0.16 4.97
CA LEU A 24 0.55 0.98 5.69
C LEU A 24 -0.01 1.53 7.00
N ALA A 25 -1.29 1.92 7.05
CA ALA A 25 -1.93 2.35 8.29
C ALA A 25 -2.04 1.18 9.29
N LEU A 26 -2.37 -0.03 8.83
CA LEU A 26 -2.41 -1.23 9.67
C LEU A 26 -1.03 -1.63 10.19
N LEU A 27 0.02 -1.42 9.39
CA LEU A 27 1.40 -1.63 9.81
C LEU A 27 1.77 -0.78 11.04
N ASN A 28 1.13 0.38 11.25
CA ASN A 28 1.29 1.18 12.46
C ASN A 28 0.88 0.42 13.74
N TYR A 29 0.03 -0.60 13.65
CA TYR A 29 -0.42 -1.40 14.80
C TYR A 29 0.26 -2.77 14.86
N CYS A 30 1.08 -3.11 13.87
CA CYS A 30 1.89 -4.32 13.88
C CYS A 30 3.17 -4.17 14.74
N PRO A 31 3.76 -5.29 15.19
CA PRO A 31 5.05 -5.29 15.86
C PRO A 31 6.18 -4.89 14.90
N ILE A 32 7.24 -4.29 15.45
CA ILE A 32 8.48 -4.01 14.71
C ILE A 32 9.07 -5.34 14.22
N GLY A 33 9.59 -5.37 12.99
CA GLY A 33 9.98 -6.61 12.31
C GLY A 33 8.98 -7.06 11.25
N THR A 34 7.77 -6.48 11.23
CA THR A 34 6.79 -6.73 10.17
C THR A 34 7.28 -6.11 8.86
N LYS A 35 7.34 -6.94 7.81
CA LYS A 35 7.75 -6.52 6.47
C LYS A 35 6.54 -6.42 5.55
N ILE A 36 6.74 -5.83 4.38
CA ILE A 36 5.76 -5.78 3.30
C ILE A 36 6.21 -6.68 2.15
N SER A 37 5.24 -7.10 1.34
CA SER A 37 5.46 -7.72 0.04
C SER A 37 4.28 -7.42 -0.85
N ILE A 38 4.53 -7.21 -2.13
CA ILE A 38 3.52 -6.91 -3.11
C ILE A 38 3.43 -8.09 -4.07
N SER A 39 2.23 -8.67 -4.16
CA SER A 39 1.93 -9.77 -5.07
C SER A 39 0.46 -9.68 -5.49
N ASP A 40 0.14 -10.13 -6.70
CA ASP A 40 -1.23 -10.14 -7.23
C ASP A 40 -1.95 -8.79 -7.13
N ASN A 41 -1.23 -7.69 -7.38
CA ASN A 41 -1.72 -6.30 -7.29
C ASN A 41 -2.19 -5.87 -5.88
N THR A 42 -1.83 -6.64 -4.84
CA THR A 42 -2.19 -6.38 -3.44
C THR A 42 -0.95 -6.31 -2.56
N LEU A 43 -1.03 -5.50 -1.49
CA LEU A 43 0.04 -5.40 -0.51
C LEU A 43 -0.26 -6.32 0.66
N HIS A 44 0.71 -7.14 1.04
CA HIS A 44 0.59 -8.07 2.15
C HIS A 44 1.54 -7.69 3.29
N LEU A 45 1.02 -7.74 4.51
CA LEU A 45 1.82 -7.58 5.73
C LEU A 45 2.35 -8.93 6.19
N GLN A 46 3.65 -8.98 6.44
CA GLN A 46 4.35 -10.19 6.85
C GLN A 46 4.84 -10.02 8.28
N LYS A 47 4.04 -10.49 9.24
CA LYS A 47 4.40 -10.49 10.66
C LYS A 47 5.68 -11.29 10.90
N PRO A 48 6.52 -10.89 11.87
CA PRO A 48 7.76 -11.59 12.18
C PRO A 48 7.44 -13.02 12.65
N SER A 49 8.03 -14.02 12.01
CA SER A 49 7.94 -15.43 12.44
C SER A 49 9.34 -16.02 12.60
N TYR A 50 9.55 -16.83 13.64
CA TYR A 50 10.83 -17.44 14.00
C TYR A 50 11.43 -18.32 12.88
N VAL A 51 10.61 -18.78 11.93
CA VAL A 51 11.03 -19.65 10.81
C VAL A 51 11.22 -18.91 9.48
N GLN A 52 10.95 -17.60 9.43
CA GLN A 52 11.03 -16.78 8.19
C GLN A 52 12.47 -16.45 7.74
N GLY A 53 13.49 -16.76 8.55
CA GLY A 53 14.83 -16.18 8.43
C GLY A 53 15.73 -16.72 7.31
N VAL A 54 15.48 -17.93 6.78
CA VAL A 54 16.47 -18.59 5.90
C VAL A 54 16.09 -18.56 4.41
N LEU A 55 14.81 -18.33 4.06
CA LEU A 55 14.31 -18.50 2.68
C LEU A 55 13.70 -17.25 2.02
N ARG A 56 13.56 -16.11 2.73
CA ARG A 56 13.19 -14.83 2.07
C ARG A 56 14.44 -14.14 1.51
N TRP A 57 14.80 -14.60 0.32
CA TRP A 57 15.95 -14.22 -0.49
C TRP A 57 16.10 -12.70 -0.63
N TRP A 58 17.02 -12.18 0.19
CA TRP A 58 18.00 -11.15 -0.14
C TRP A 58 17.86 -10.46 -1.52
N SER A 59 17.41 -9.20 -1.50
CA SER A 59 17.64 -8.14 -2.49
C SER A 59 16.70 -7.97 -3.70
N ASN A 60 16.08 -9.02 -4.27
CA ASN A 60 15.34 -8.82 -5.54
C ASN A 60 13.89 -8.34 -5.32
N ASP A 61 13.07 -9.10 -4.57
CA ASP A 61 11.66 -8.75 -4.30
C ASP A 61 11.51 -7.37 -3.66
N SER A 62 12.43 -7.00 -2.75
CA SER A 62 12.37 -5.73 -2.05
C SER A 62 12.55 -4.50 -2.96
N LYS A 63 13.23 -4.63 -4.10
CA LYS A 63 13.44 -3.50 -5.03
C LYS A 63 12.19 -3.25 -5.85
N ASP A 64 11.59 -4.32 -6.36
CA ASP A 64 10.35 -4.25 -7.15
C ASP A 64 9.17 -3.84 -6.25
N ASP A 65 9.10 -4.37 -5.02
CA ASP A 65 8.14 -3.94 -3.99
C ASP A 65 8.22 -2.42 -3.72
N LEU A 66 9.43 -1.87 -3.58
CA LEU A 66 9.60 -0.42 -3.38
C LEU A 66 9.17 0.38 -4.60
N TYR A 67 9.46 -0.11 -5.80
CA TYR A 67 9.03 0.53 -7.04
C TYR A 67 7.51 0.58 -7.15
N TYR A 68 6.81 -0.52 -6.87
CA TYR A 68 5.35 -0.57 -6.86
C TYR A 68 4.76 0.30 -5.74
N LEU A 69 5.38 0.30 -4.57
CA LEU A 69 4.99 1.15 -3.44
C LEU A 69 5.07 2.64 -3.80
N PHE A 70 6.12 3.07 -4.49
CA PHE A 70 6.26 4.46 -4.94
C PHE A 70 5.10 4.89 -5.84
N HIS A 71 4.76 4.05 -6.83
CA HIS A 71 3.66 4.34 -7.76
C HIS A 71 2.32 4.41 -7.06
N ALA A 72 2.05 3.51 -6.11
CA ALA A 72 0.84 3.56 -5.29
C ALA A 72 0.78 4.84 -4.43
N ILE A 73 1.89 5.24 -3.80
CA ILE A 73 1.99 6.48 -3.01
C ILE A 73 1.75 7.72 -3.88
N ARG A 74 2.39 7.79 -5.06
CA ARG A 74 2.18 8.89 -6.03
C ARG A 74 0.71 8.98 -6.45
N ARG A 75 0.09 7.85 -6.81
CA ARG A 75 -1.33 7.79 -7.18
C ARG A 75 -2.25 8.22 -6.04
N TYR A 76 -1.97 7.77 -4.81
CA TYR A 76 -2.71 8.22 -3.63
C TYR A 76 -2.65 9.73 -3.44
N TYR A 77 -1.45 10.30 -3.59
CA TYR A 77 -1.21 11.73 -3.47
C TYR A 77 -2.04 12.53 -4.50
N LEU A 78 -2.08 12.05 -5.75
CA LEU A 78 -2.81 12.73 -6.83
C LEU A 78 -4.33 12.65 -6.67
N TRP A 79 -4.88 11.52 -6.22
CA TRP A 79 -6.33 11.27 -6.28
C TRP A 79 -7.05 11.41 -4.94
N TYR A 80 -6.38 11.10 -3.82
CA TYR A 80 -7.03 11.04 -2.52
C TYR A 80 -6.59 12.14 -1.55
N LYS A 81 -5.33 12.61 -1.61
CA LYS A 81 -4.80 13.56 -0.62
C LYS A 81 -5.56 14.88 -0.56
N ASN A 82 -6.05 15.38 -1.69
CA ASN A 82 -6.82 16.64 -1.76
C ASN A 82 -8.31 16.45 -1.38
N THR A 83 -8.73 15.23 -1.04
CA THR A 83 -10.10 14.96 -0.62
C THR A 83 -10.28 15.54 0.79
N LYS A 84 -11.22 16.48 0.96
CA LYS A 84 -11.52 17.12 2.27
C LYS A 84 -12.18 16.19 3.29
N ASP A 85 -12.10 14.87 3.10
CA ASP A 85 -12.73 13.90 3.98
C ASP A 85 -11.75 13.47 5.08
N LEU A 86 -12.17 13.70 6.32
CA LEU A 86 -11.41 13.37 7.53
C LEU A 86 -10.97 11.90 7.58
N LYS A 87 -11.71 10.99 6.95
CA LYS A 87 -11.39 9.55 6.94
C LYS A 87 -10.10 9.26 6.17
N TYR A 88 -9.91 9.86 5.00
CA TYR A 88 -8.69 9.68 4.21
C TYR A 88 -7.48 10.36 4.87
N ASN A 89 -7.69 11.51 5.51
CA ASN A 89 -6.64 12.16 6.30
C ASN A 89 -6.19 11.28 7.46
N TYR A 90 -7.13 10.67 8.19
CA TYR A 90 -6.80 9.77 9.29
C TYR A 90 -6.10 8.49 8.82
N ILE A 91 -6.46 7.95 7.65
CA ILE A 91 -5.72 6.84 7.02
C ILE A 91 -4.29 7.29 6.72
N LEU A 92 -4.11 8.42 6.03
CA LEU A 92 -2.81 8.98 5.67
C LEU A 92 -1.90 9.18 6.89
N GLU A 93 -2.40 9.80 7.97
CA GLU A 93 -1.65 10.00 9.20
C GLU A 93 -1.15 8.68 9.80
N ASN A 94 -1.99 7.64 9.81
CA ASN A 94 -1.59 6.31 10.28
C ASN A 94 -0.61 5.63 9.31
N SER A 95 -0.78 5.79 8.00
CA SER A 95 0.15 5.26 7.00
C SER A 95 1.55 5.84 7.16
N ILE A 96 1.68 7.15 7.43
CA ILE A 96 2.96 7.81 7.68
C ILE A 96 3.66 7.20 8.90
N LYS A 97 2.92 6.97 9.99
CA LYS A 97 3.44 6.28 11.19
C LYS A 97 3.86 4.84 10.87
N GLY A 98 3.08 4.12 10.08
CA GLY A 98 3.38 2.76 9.63
C GLY A 98 4.64 2.66 8.76
N ILE A 99 4.82 3.57 7.79
CA ILE A 99 6.08 3.68 7.03
C ILE A 99 7.25 3.95 7.98
N GLY A 100 7.05 4.77 9.01
CA GLY A 100 8.04 4.97 10.08
C GLY A 100 8.48 3.65 10.74
N LYS A 101 7.53 2.78 11.11
CA LYS A 101 7.84 1.44 11.63
C LYS A 101 8.54 0.54 10.61
N LEU A 102 8.19 0.66 9.33
CA LEU A 102 8.85 -0.07 8.25
C LEU A 102 10.32 0.34 8.10
N ILE A 103 10.60 1.65 8.15
CA ILE A 103 11.97 2.19 8.12
C ILE A 103 12.79 1.61 9.28
N ILE A 104 12.26 1.65 10.51
CA ILE A 104 12.94 1.06 11.68
C ILE A 104 13.23 -0.42 11.46
N THR A 105 12.26 -1.17 10.91
CA THR A 105 12.42 -2.60 10.61
C THR A 105 13.56 -2.89 9.63
N TYR A 106 13.64 -2.15 8.51
CA TYR A 106 14.73 -2.35 7.53
C TYR A 106 16.07 -1.78 8.01
N GLN A 107 16.07 -0.77 8.88
CA GLN A 107 17.28 -0.26 9.53
C GLN A 107 17.93 -1.35 10.40
N SER A 108 17.12 -2.09 11.18
CA SER A 108 17.61 -3.24 11.95
C SER A 108 18.19 -4.36 11.06
N CYS A 109 17.73 -4.48 9.82
CA CYS A 109 18.28 -5.41 8.82
C CYS A 109 19.51 -4.87 8.06
N LYS A 110 20.03 -3.69 8.41
CA LYS A 110 21.17 -3.01 7.75
C LYS A 110 20.98 -2.76 6.24
N ASN A 111 19.74 -2.63 5.77
CA ASN A 111 19.47 -2.36 4.35
C ASN A 111 19.31 -0.85 4.10
N THR A 112 20.45 -0.17 3.92
CA THR A 112 20.52 1.30 3.80
C THR A 112 19.74 1.85 2.61
N ALA A 113 19.80 1.19 1.44
CA ALA A 113 19.12 1.63 0.22
C ALA A 113 17.59 1.64 0.38
N ILE A 114 17.03 0.59 0.99
CA ILE A 114 15.58 0.52 1.28
C ILE A 114 15.19 1.61 2.27
N THR A 115 15.94 1.79 3.36
CA THR A 115 15.63 2.84 4.34
C THR A 115 15.65 4.25 3.75
N HIS A 116 16.61 4.55 2.86
CA HIS A 116 16.64 5.85 2.17
C HIS A 116 15.43 6.04 1.26
N SER A 117 15.06 5.01 0.50
CA SER A 117 13.89 5.04 -0.39
C SER A 117 12.59 5.22 0.39
N LEU A 118 12.39 4.47 1.47
CA LEU A 118 11.23 4.61 2.35
C LEU A 118 11.17 5.98 3.03
N SER A 119 12.33 6.54 3.41
CA SER A 119 12.38 7.90 3.98
C SER A 119 11.95 8.95 2.96
N LEU A 120 12.35 8.81 1.69
CA LEU A 120 11.87 9.66 0.60
C LEU A 120 10.35 9.55 0.45
N TYR A 121 9.81 8.33 0.47
CA TYR A 121 8.36 8.10 0.33
C TYR A 121 7.57 8.69 1.50
N LYS A 122 8.10 8.58 2.73
CA LYS A 122 7.52 9.22 3.91
C LYS A 122 7.46 10.73 3.74
N ASN A 123 8.58 11.35 3.33
CA ASN A 123 8.65 12.80 3.12
C ASN A 123 7.65 13.26 2.05
N ILE A 124 7.50 12.51 0.96
CA ILE A 124 6.50 12.79 -0.09
C ILE A 124 5.08 12.82 0.47
N LEU A 125 4.72 11.86 1.33
CA LEU A 125 3.40 11.80 1.95
C LEU A 125 3.14 12.96 2.92
N GLU A 126 4.19 13.41 3.61
CA GLU A 126 4.14 14.56 4.54
C GLU A 126 4.09 15.91 3.82
N MET A 127 4.72 16.06 2.64
CA MET A 127 4.79 17.33 1.89
C MET A 127 3.42 17.82 1.39
N GLU A 128 3.11 19.10 1.57
CA GLU A 128 1.93 19.76 0.98
C GLU A 128 2.27 20.47 -0.34
N GLN A 129 2.83 19.75 -1.31
CA GLN A 129 3.19 20.31 -2.61
C GLN A 129 2.44 19.61 -3.75
N PRO A 130 1.30 20.14 -4.22
CA PRO A 130 0.52 19.51 -5.30
C PRO A 130 1.27 19.45 -6.64
N ASP A 131 2.36 20.21 -6.78
CA ASP A 131 3.12 20.34 -8.02
C ASP A 131 4.21 19.28 -8.22
N LEU A 132 4.54 18.50 -7.17
CA LEU A 132 5.65 17.54 -7.17
C LEU A 132 5.52 16.45 -8.26
N PHE A 133 4.30 16.16 -8.71
CA PHE A 133 4.01 15.08 -9.66
C PHE A 133 3.32 15.54 -10.96
N ARG A 134 3.27 16.86 -11.22
CA ARG A 134 2.57 17.40 -12.41
C ARG A 134 3.28 17.09 -13.73
N GLU A 135 4.57 16.78 -13.70
CA GLU A 135 5.35 16.43 -14.90
C GLU A 135 5.38 14.91 -15.09
N THR A 136 4.45 14.34 -15.87
CA THR A 136 4.65 12.97 -16.37
C THR A 136 4.04 12.81 -17.76
N SER A 137 4.77 12.11 -18.63
CA SER A 137 4.53 11.93 -20.07
C SER A 137 3.14 11.39 -20.44
N GLU A 138 2.67 11.71 -21.66
CA GLU A 138 1.33 11.38 -22.19
C GLU A 138 0.90 9.90 -22.01
N ASN A 139 1.84 8.95 -22.03
CA ASN A 139 1.55 7.52 -21.80
C ASN A 139 1.17 7.17 -20.35
N VAL A 140 1.61 7.96 -19.37
CA VAL A 140 1.23 7.78 -17.95
C VAL A 140 -0.20 8.27 -17.71
N ILE A 141 -0.63 9.29 -18.45
CA ILE A 141 -1.97 9.89 -18.36
C ILE A 141 -3.06 8.89 -18.78
N THR A 142 -2.81 8.05 -19.79
CA THR A 142 -3.77 7.04 -20.27
C THR A 142 -4.00 5.92 -19.25
N MET A 143 -2.93 5.43 -18.60
CA MET A 143 -3.04 4.42 -17.54
C MET A 143 -3.65 5.00 -16.26
N ASP A 144 -3.29 6.23 -15.89
CA ASP A 144 -3.84 6.92 -14.71
C ASP A 144 -5.35 7.17 -14.83
N ASN A 145 -5.87 7.42 -16.05
CA ASN A 145 -7.32 7.52 -16.29
C ASN A 145 -8.06 6.19 -16.10
N VAL A 146 -7.45 5.07 -16.48
CA VAL A 146 -7.98 3.73 -16.21
C VAL A 146 -8.04 3.55 -14.68
N PHE A 147 -6.96 3.83 -13.96
CA PHE A 147 -6.94 3.69 -12.50
C PHE A 147 -7.89 4.58 -11.72
N LYS A 148 -8.31 5.72 -12.27
CA LYS A 148 -9.36 6.53 -11.66
C LYS A 148 -10.67 5.76 -11.52
N GLY A 149 -10.97 4.81 -12.42
CA GLY A 149 -12.15 3.94 -12.27
C GLY A 149 -12.04 2.95 -11.10
N VAL A 150 -10.81 2.56 -10.71
CA VAL A 150 -10.56 1.68 -9.56
C VAL A 150 -10.90 2.38 -8.24
N THR A 151 -10.72 3.71 -8.17
CA THR A 151 -10.99 4.47 -6.94
C THR A 151 -12.47 4.44 -6.55
N ASP A 152 -13.36 4.23 -7.52
CA ASP A 152 -14.81 4.14 -7.31
C ASP A 152 -15.27 2.76 -6.83
N LEU A 153 -14.38 1.76 -6.75
CA LEU A 153 -14.70 0.41 -6.24
C LEU A 153 -14.94 0.42 -4.73
N TYR A 154 -14.32 1.35 -4.00
CA TYR A 154 -14.56 1.47 -2.56
C TYR A 154 -15.88 2.17 -2.29
N SER A 155 -16.84 1.41 -1.79
CA SER A 155 -18.07 1.96 -1.25
C SER A 155 -17.78 2.81 0.00
N LYS A 156 -18.61 3.83 0.23
CA LYS A 156 -18.54 4.66 1.45
C LYS A 156 -18.60 3.81 2.73
N HIS A 157 -19.40 2.74 2.73
CA HIS A 157 -19.52 1.82 3.85
C HIS A 157 -18.20 1.11 4.16
N GLN A 158 -17.47 0.66 3.13
CA GLN A 158 -16.15 0.05 3.32
C GLN A 158 -15.16 1.06 3.95
N ILE A 159 -15.16 2.31 3.49
CA ILE A 159 -14.32 3.37 4.08
C ILE A 159 -14.66 3.59 5.56
N PHE A 160 -15.94 3.57 5.94
CA PHE A 160 -16.35 3.69 7.34
C PHE A 160 -15.87 2.50 8.19
N VAL A 161 -15.97 1.27 7.68
CA VAL A 161 -15.45 0.09 8.39
C VAL A 161 -13.96 0.22 8.65
N ILE A 162 -13.18 0.61 7.62
CA ILE A 162 -11.73 0.82 7.73
C ILE A 162 -11.42 1.89 8.79
N PHE A 163 -12.06 3.06 8.68
CA PHE A 163 -11.85 4.17 9.59
C PHE A 163 -12.16 3.81 11.04
N ASN A 164 -13.31 3.18 11.29
CA ASN A 164 -13.72 2.78 12.64
C ASN A 164 -12.80 1.68 13.21
N THR A 165 -12.33 0.76 12.36
CA THR A 165 -11.37 -0.27 12.78
C THR A 165 -10.05 0.35 13.21
N LEU A 166 -9.53 1.31 12.46
CA LEU A 166 -8.33 2.06 12.84
C LEU A 166 -8.52 2.82 14.17
N LYS A 167 -9.72 3.38 14.39
CA LYS A 167 -10.05 4.04 15.66
C LYS A 167 -10.09 3.06 16.84
N ILE A 168 -10.63 1.87 16.65
CA ILE A 168 -10.60 0.80 17.66
C ILE A 168 -9.15 0.42 17.98
N LEU A 169 -8.33 0.20 16.94
CA LEU A 169 -6.91 -0.13 17.07
C LEU A 169 -6.10 0.95 17.82
N GLU A 170 -6.44 2.23 17.65
CA GLU A 170 -5.82 3.35 18.39
C GLU A 170 -6.05 3.28 19.90
N THR A 171 -7.20 2.74 20.33
CA THR A 171 -7.57 2.65 21.75
C THR A 171 -7.27 1.30 22.40
N GLU A 172 -7.02 0.27 21.58
CA GLU A 172 -6.77 -1.09 22.08
C GLU A 172 -5.34 -1.25 22.59
N THR A 173 -5.18 -1.97 23.69
CA THR A 173 -3.88 -2.23 24.33
C THR A 173 -3.53 -3.71 24.34
N ASN A 174 -4.53 -4.59 24.23
CA ASN A 174 -4.35 -6.02 24.18
C ASN A 174 -3.82 -6.45 22.80
N ALA A 175 -2.59 -6.96 22.76
CA ALA A 175 -1.94 -7.40 21.53
C ALA A 175 -2.71 -8.51 20.79
N GLU A 176 -3.42 -9.38 21.51
CA GLU A 176 -4.22 -10.44 20.90
C GLU A 176 -5.45 -9.88 20.20
N TYR A 177 -6.14 -8.92 20.83
CA TYR A 177 -7.29 -8.25 20.21
C TYR A 177 -6.87 -7.39 19.02
N ILE A 178 -5.75 -6.66 19.13
CA ILE A 178 -5.14 -5.97 18.00
C ILE A 178 -4.93 -6.93 16.82
N ASN A 179 -4.34 -8.10 17.07
CA ASN A 179 -4.13 -9.10 16.02
C ASN A 179 -5.45 -9.58 15.40
N GLN A 180 -6.49 -9.81 16.21
CA GLN A 180 -7.80 -10.23 15.72
C GLN A 180 -8.46 -9.15 14.86
N TYR A 181 -8.39 -7.87 15.25
CA TYR A 181 -8.90 -6.76 14.42
C TYR A 181 -8.15 -6.63 13.11
N LEU A 182 -6.81 -6.76 13.13
CA LEU A 182 -5.98 -6.74 11.92
C LEU A 182 -6.39 -7.87 10.97
N THR A 183 -6.47 -9.10 11.45
CA THR A 183 -6.86 -10.26 10.63
C THR A 183 -8.30 -10.20 10.15
N SER A 184 -9.21 -9.62 10.94
CA SER A 184 -10.60 -9.39 10.53
C SER A 184 -10.67 -8.41 9.37
N LEU A 185 -9.87 -7.33 9.42
CA LEU A 185 -9.83 -6.34 8.35
C LEU A 185 -9.12 -6.86 7.09
N GLU A 186 -8.07 -7.68 7.23
CA GLU A 186 -7.46 -8.40 6.11
C GLU A 186 -8.48 -9.32 5.42
N SER A 187 -9.27 -10.06 6.20
CA SER A 187 -10.34 -10.91 5.69
C SER A 187 -11.45 -10.10 5.01
N PHE A 188 -11.76 -8.92 5.55
CA PHE A 188 -12.71 -7.98 4.96
C PHE A 188 -12.28 -7.48 3.57
N PHE A 189 -10.97 -7.39 3.29
CA PHE A 189 -10.48 -7.00 1.98
C PHE A 189 -10.56 -8.10 0.92
N VAL A 190 -10.78 -9.37 1.29
CA VAL A 190 -10.76 -10.49 0.33
C VAL A 190 -11.74 -10.28 -0.85
N PRO A 191 -13.03 -9.95 -0.63
CA PRO A 191 -13.96 -9.70 -1.73
C PRO A 191 -13.54 -8.51 -2.59
N LEU A 192 -13.10 -7.41 -1.96
CA LEU A 192 -12.68 -6.20 -2.66
C LEU A 192 -11.44 -6.45 -3.52
N ASN A 193 -10.49 -7.25 -3.03
CA ASN A 193 -9.29 -7.63 -3.78
C ASN A 193 -9.66 -8.47 -5.01
N VAL A 194 -10.68 -9.32 -4.91
CA VAL A 194 -11.22 -10.06 -6.07
C VAL A 194 -11.84 -9.11 -7.08
N GLU A 195 -12.64 -8.13 -6.63
CA GLU A 195 -13.25 -7.12 -7.49
C GLU A 195 -12.22 -6.24 -8.20
N ILE A 196 -11.23 -5.71 -7.45
CA ILE A 196 -10.12 -4.93 -8.00
C ILE A 196 -9.38 -5.74 -9.06
N ARG A 197 -9.02 -7.00 -8.76
CA ARG A 197 -8.34 -7.87 -9.73
C ARG A 197 -9.21 -8.10 -10.97
N SER A 198 -10.49 -8.41 -10.80
CA SER A 198 -11.41 -8.61 -11.91
C SER A 198 -11.49 -7.35 -12.78
N TRP A 199 -11.60 -6.18 -12.15
CA TRP A 199 -11.66 -4.90 -12.82
C TRP A 199 -10.37 -4.63 -13.61
N ILE A 200 -9.20 -4.87 -13.01
CA ILE A 200 -7.89 -4.70 -13.65
C ILE A 200 -7.81 -5.60 -14.89
N HIS A 201 -8.16 -6.88 -14.75
CA HIS A 201 -8.15 -7.80 -15.88
C HIS A 201 -9.11 -7.34 -16.98
N THR A 202 -10.35 -6.96 -16.67
CA THR A 202 -11.30 -6.53 -17.72
C THR A 202 -10.89 -5.25 -18.44
N ASN A 203 -10.33 -4.27 -17.73
CA ASN A 203 -10.05 -2.94 -18.31
C ASN A 203 -8.63 -2.80 -18.89
N LEU A 204 -7.71 -3.72 -18.57
CA LEU A 204 -6.32 -3.66 -19.01
C LEU A 204 -5.88 -4.88 -19.82
N SER A 205 -6.76 -5.87 -20.03
CA SER A 205 -6.54 -6.94 -21.01
C SER A 205 -6.91 -6.47 -22.41
N CYS A 206 -6.01 -5.73 -23.03
CA CYS A 206 -5.92 -5.56 -24.49
C CYS A 206 -4.60 -6.16 -24.99
#